data_AF-A0A9X5XEN6-F1
#
_entry.id   AF-A0A9X5XEN6-F1
#
_cell.length_a   1.000
_cell.length_b   1.000
_cell.length_c   1.000
_cell.angle_alpha   90.00
_cell.angle_beta   90.00
_cell.angle_gamma   90.00
#
_symmetry.space_group_name_H-M   'P 1'
#
loop_
_entity.id
_entity.type
_entity.pdbx_description
1 polymer ?
#
loop_
_entity_poly.entity_id
_entity_poly.type
_entity_poly.pdbx_seq_one_letter_code
_entity_poly.pdbx_strand_id
1 'polypeptide(L)'
;MLLRIENSGWAPIVENSYLAPDRGHAGIQVKCRGRRVVGMVVTELSRNELRGFFTPSSDDQHPTPHVPGLGVTDGVIELPKVKLNRGDHYKVLAVLEREESFTDEEFPEPEVVASIVGGVRRGKIKKTEYYPFASKPVRWVLALLVMVSAVQSILTFTRHDATAAPLDCATGTLTLSGSTAFAPVLQEAAKQYHRTCPDAFMPITNDTFHGSVS
;
A
#
# COMPACT_ATOMS: atom_id res chain seq x y z
N MET A 1 6.31 12.10 6.74
CA MET A 1 5.26 12.70 5.89
C MET A 1 5.61 12.48 4.43
N LEU A 2 4.66 12.07 3.59
CA LEU A 2 4.85 11.91 2.15
C LEU A 2 4.07 13.01 1.40
N LEU A 3 4.77 13.79 0.59
CA LEU A 3 4.18 14.81 -0.28
C LEU A 3 4.18 14.29 -1.71
N ARG A 4 3.03 14.35 -2.40
CA ARG A 4 2.91 14.09 -3.83
C ARG A 4 2.42 15.34 -4.52
N ILE A 5 3.21 15.88 -5.43
CA ILE A 5 2.89 17.07 -6.21
C ILE A 5 2.65 16.64 -7.66
N GLU A 6 1.48 16.97 -8.19
CA GLU A 6 1.03 16.56 -9.53
C GLU A 6 0.37 17.74 -10.25
N ASN A 7 0.59 17.85 -11.56
CA ASN A 7 -0.20 18.74 -12.40
C ASN A 7 -1.45 18.03 -12.94
N SER A 8 -2.58 18.18 -12.24
CA SER A 8 -3.89 17.68 -12.69
C SER A 8 -4.59 18.60 -13.70
N GLY A 9 -4.01 19.78 -13.98
CA GLY A 9 -4.56 20.78 -14.88
C GLY A 9 -4.29 20.48 -16.35
N TRP A 10 -4.87 21.29 -17.24
CA TRP A 10 -4.64 21.15 -18.69
C TRP A 10 -3.41 21.91 -19.17
N ALA A 11 -3.07 23.02 -18.52
CA ALA A 11 -1.90 23.81 -18.84
C ALA A 11 -0.66 23.27 -18.11
N PRO A 12 0.54 23.34 -18.73
CA PRO A 12 1.78 23.03 -18.04
C PRO A 12 2.04 24.06 -16.92
N ILE A 13 2.64 23.60 -15.83
CA ILE A 13 3.21 24.45 -14.79
C ILE A 13 4.60 24.83 -15.25
N VAL A 14 4.83 26.12 -15.42
CA VAL A 14 6.13 26.69 -15.77
C VAL A 14 6.64 27.57 -14.63
N GLU A 15 7.87 28.07 -14.75
CA GLU A 15 8.54 28.85 -13.70
C GLU A 15 7.76 30.09 -13.26
N ASN A 16 7.24 30.85 -14.23
CA ASN A 16 6.40 32.03 -13.98
C ASN A 16 4.98 31.66 -13.51
N SER A 17 4.65 30.37 -13.43
CA SER A 17 3.39 29.94 -12.85
C SER A 17 3.39 30.04 -11.33
N TYR A 18 4.55 30.12 -10.67
CA TYR A 18 4.60 30.22 -9.22
C TYR A 18 4.50 31.68 -8.77
N LEU A 19 3.57 31.98 -7.87
CA LEU A 19 3.53 33.26 -7.16
C LEU A 19 4.52 33.22 -5.99
N ALA A 20 5.79 33.16 -6.33
CA ALA A 20 6.90 33.40 -5.44
C ALA A 20 7.75 34.54 -6.03
N PRO A 21 8.49 35.30 -5.21
CA PRO A 21 9.39 36.32 -5.73
C PRO A 21 10.27 35.76 -6.86
N ASP A 22 10.58 36.56 -7.88
CA ASP A 22 11.35 36.10 -9.05
C ASP A 22 12.70 35.47 -8.64
N ARG A 23 13.31 36.01 -7.57
CA ARG A 23 14.55 35.50 -6.97
C ARG A 23 14.35 34.44 -5.88
N GLY A 24 13.09 34.13 -5.53
CA GLY A 24 12.75 33.09 -4.57
C GLY A 24 12.98 31.71 -5.18
N HIS A 25 13.76 30.87 -4.49
CA HIS A 25 14.08 29.51 -4.92
C HIS A 25 12.90 28.54 -4.68
N ALA A 26 12.03 28.83 -3.70
CA ALA A 26 10.86 28.05 -3.36
C ALA A 26 9.64 28.44 -4.22
N GLY A 27 8.95 27.44 -4.78
CA GLY A 27 7.65 27.61 -5.45
C GLY A 27 6.46 27.17 -4.59
N ILE A 28 6.68 26.19 -3.70
CA ILE A 28 5.66 25.67 -2.78
C ILE A 28 6.29 25.58 -1.39
N GLN A 29 5.58 26.09 -0.39
CA GLN A 29 5.98 25.99 1.01
C GLN A 29 4.98 25.12 1.78
N VAL A 30 5.49 24.25 2.66
CA VAL A 30 4.66 23.40 3.52
C VAL A 30 5.09 23.56 4.96
N LYS A 31 4.21 24.14 5.78
CA LYS A 31 4.44 24.36 7.20
C LYS A 31 3.97 23.16 8.01
N CYS A 32 4.92 22.51 8.68
CA CYS A 32 4.67 21.33 9.51
C CYS A 32 4.46 21.74 10.97
N ARG A 33 3.27 22.25 11.33
CA ARG A 33 3.02 22.74 12.69
C ARG A 33 3.25 21.66 13.77
N GLY A 34 3.91 22.06 14.86
CA GLY A 34 4.26 21.21 16.01
C GLY A 34 5.34 20.17 15.73
N ARG A 35 5.97 20.22 14.54
CA ARG A 35 6.94 19.23 14.07
C ARG A 35 8.10 19.90 13.37
N ARG A 36 9.31 19.44 13.67
CA ARG A 36 10.53 19.85 12.99
C ARG A 36 10.86 18.89 11.86
N VAL A 37 11.31 19.42 10.73
CA VAL A 37 11.81 18.61 9.62
C VAL A 37 13.25 18.22 9.90
N VAL A 38 13.54 16.93 10.00
CA VAL A 38 14.89 16.41 10.29
C VAL A 38 15.60 15.86 9.06
N GLY A 39 14.85 15.59 7.99
CA GLY A 39 15.42 15.15 6.73
C GLY A 39 14.38 15.08 5.63
N MET A 40 14.82 15.17 4.38
CA MET A 40 13.95 15.06 3.22
C MET A 40 14.66 14.38 2.06
N VAL A 41 13.90 13.65 1.25
CA VAL A 41 14.42 12.98 0.06
C VAL A 41 13.35 12.89 -1.02
N VAL A 42 13.75 13.04 -2.28
CA VAL A 42 12.89 12.73 -3.43
C VAL A 42 12.84 11.22 -3.59
N THR A 43 11.63 10.66 -3.52
CA THR A 43 11.42 9.21 -3.59
C THR A 43 10.93 8.74 -4.95
N GLU A 44 10.27 9.61 -5.70
CA GLU A 44 9.70 9.27 -7.00
C GLU A 44 9.67 10.50 -7.90
N LEU A 45 9.97 10.29 -9.18
CA LEU A 45 9.80 11.26 -10.26
C LEU A 45 9.01 10.56 -11.37
N SER A 46 8.01 11.23 -11.94
CA SER A 46 7.31 10.69 -13.12
C SER A 46 8.20 10.69 -14.37
N ARG A 47 9.24 11.53 -14.37
CA ARG A 47 10.18 11.77 -15.46
C ARG A 47 11.59 12.03 -14.92
N ASN A 48 12.61 11.46 -15.57
CA ASN A 48 13.98 11.58 -15.11
C ASN A 48 14.53 13.01 -15.23
N GLU A 49 14.03 13.77 -16.20
CA GLU A 49 14.40 15.16 -16.48
C GLU A 49 14.07 16.08 -15.28
N LEU A 50 13.11 15.70 -14.44
CA LEU A 50 12.74 16.45 -13.25
C LEU A 50 13.84 16.46 -12.18
N ARG A 51 14.81 15.54 -12.25
CA ARG A 51 15.92 15.44 -11.29
C ARG A 51 16.76 16.73 -11.21
N GLY A 52 16.86 17.46 -12.33
CA GLY A 52 17.58 18.73 -12.40
C GLY A 52 17.02 19.82 -11.48
N PHE A 53 15.75 19.75 -11.08
CA PHE A 53 15.15 20.70 -10.15
C PHE A 53 15.45 20.41 -8.67
N PHE A 54 16.09 19.29 -8.36
CA PHE A 54 16.37 18.88 -6.99
C PHE A 54 17.86 18.73 -6.68
N THR A 55 18.71 18.88 -7.69
CA THR A 55 20.16 18.72 -7.56
C THR A 55 20.80 20.09 -7.67
N PRO A 56 21.62 20.53 -6.70
CA PRO A 56 22.41 21.75 -6.85
C PRO A 56 23.38 21.59 -8.03
N SER A 57 23.33 22.50 -9.01
CA SER A 57 24.21 22.57 -10.16
C SER A 57 25.57 22.96 -9.65
N SER A 58 26.54 22.08 -9.90
CA SER A 58 27.93 22.23 -9.49
C SER A 58 28.71 23.13 -10.46
N ASP A 59 28.06 24.12 -11.07
CA ASP A 59 28.63 24.85 -12.21
C ASP A 59 29.28 26.16 -11.76
N ASP A 60 30.58 26.08 -11.44
CA ASP A 60 31.48 27.16 -11.01
C ASP A 60 31.79 28.20 -12.13
N GLN A 61 30.93 28.36 -13.15
CA GLN A 61 31.23 29.21 -14.32
C GLN A 61 30.08 30.07 -14.84
N HIS A 62 29.01 30.29 -14.06
CA HIS A 62 28.01 31.31 -14.39
C HIS A 62 27.53 32.10 -13.15
N PRO A 63 27.56 33.45 -13.19
CA PRO A 63 27.09 34.31 -12.10
C PRO A 63 25.55 34.45 -12.08
N THR A 64 24.82 33.41 -12.45
CA THR A 64 23.37 33.32 -12.23
C THR A 64 23.13 32.50 -10.96
N PRO A 65 22.84 33.14 -9.82
CA PRO A 65 22.68 32.43 -8.57
C PRO A 65 21.27 31.86 -8.50
N HIS A 66 21.18 30.55 -8.36
CA HIS A 66 20.19 29.79 -7.59
C HIS A 66 19.89 28.49 -8.30
N VAL A 67 20.51 27.42 -7.81
CA VAL A 67 20.06 26.10 -8.17
C VAL A 67 18.90 25.73 -7.25
N PRO A 68 17.75 25.26 -7.78
CA PRO A 68 16.67 24.79 -6.93
C PRO A 68 17.06 23.44 -6.30
N GLY A 69 16.92 23.35 -4.98
CA GLY A 69 17.02 22.10 -4.23
C GLY A 69 15.83 21.98 -3.29
N LEU A 70 15.76 20.89 -2.55
CA LEU A 70 14.87 20.81 -1.39
C LEU A 70 15.44 21.70 -0.27
N GLY A 71 14.65 22.64 0.23
CA GLY A 71 15.04 23.56 1.31
C GLY A 71 14.22 23.36 2.58
N VAL A 72 14.80 23.72 3.72
CA VAL A 72 14.06 23.86 4.99
C VAL A 72 14.47 25.18 5.62
N THR A 73 13.49 26.03 5.89
CA THR A 73 13.69 27.30 6.59
C THR A 73 12.68 27.38 7.73
N ASP A 74 13.13 27.50 8.98
CA ASP A 74 12.28 27.64 10.17
C ASP A 74 11.15 26.59 10.29
N GLY A 75 11.47 25.32 9.99
CA GLY A 75 10.49 24.21 10.03
C GLY A 75 9.49 24.20 8.87
N VAL A 76 9.66 25.09 7.89
CA VAL A 76 8.90 25.12 6.64
C VAL A 76 9.68 24.37 5.57
N ILE A 77 9.04 23.38 4.96
CA ILE A 77 9.56 22.69 3.79
C ILE A 77 9.43 23.61 2.59
N GLU A 78 10.52 23.85 1.89
CA GLU A 78 10.59 24.66 0.69
C GLU A 78 10.86 23.75 -0.52
N LEU A 79 9.85 23.65 -1.38
CA LEU A 79 9.94 22.87 -2.61
C LEU A 79 10.27 23.78 -3.79
N PRO A 80 11.16 23.35 -4.70
CA PRO A 80 11.59 24.15 -5.84
C PRO A 80 10.47 24.41 -6.84
N LYS A 81 10.67 25.41 -7.72
CA LYS A 81 9.77 25.74 -8.84
C LYS A 81 9.88 24.70 -9.98
N VAL A 82 9.39 23.49 -9.75
CA VAL A 82 9.46 22.38 -10.71
C VAL A 82 8.52 22.61 -11.89
N LYS A 83 9.03 22.54 -13.12
CA LYS A 83 8.20 22.59 -14.33
C LYS A 83 7.50 21.24 -14.52
N LEU A 84 6.17 21.22 -14.60
CA LEU A 84 5.36 19.99 -14.68
C LEU A 84 4.38 20.05 -15.85
N ASN A 85 4.49 19.11 -16.80
CA ASN A 85 3.44 18.93 -17.81
C ASN A 85 2.21 18.28 -17.16
N ARG A 86 1.09 18.26 -17.89
CA ARG A 86 -0.13 17.57 -17.45
C ARG A 86 0.18 16.10 -17.11
N GLY A 87 -0.20 15.68 -15.90
CA GLY A 87 0.01 14.33 -15.39
C GLY A 87 1.43 14.06 -14.86
N ASP A 88 2.38 14.98 -15.01
CA ASP A 88 3.69 14.82 -14.38
C ASP A 88 3.58 15.04 -12.86
N HIS A 89 4.35 14.26 -12.11
CA HIS A 89 4.36 14.30 -10.66
C HIS A 89 5.74 13.98 -10.06
N TYR A 90 5.92 14.37 -8.81
CA TYR A 90 7.03 13.91 -7.99
C TYR A 90 6.58 13.65 -6.55
N LYS A 91 7.36 12.84 -5.82
CA LYS A 91 7.13 12.55 -4.41
C LYS A 91 8.33 12.90 -3.56
N VAL A 92 8.07 13.57 -2.43
CA VAL A 92 9.07 13.91 -1.42
C VAL A 92 8.68 13.26 -0.10
N LEU A 93 9.59 12.49 0.47
CA LEU A 93 9.47 11.97 1.82
C LEU A 93 10.21 12.91 2.77
N ALA A 94 9.46 13.49 3.71
CA ALA A 94 10.00 14.29 4.79
C ALA A 94 9.92 13.52 6.11
N VAL A 95 11.06 13.39 6.80
CA VAL A 95 11.12 12.85 8.16
C VAL A 95 10.85 14.00 9.11
N LEU A 96 9.88 13.80 9.99
CA LEU A 96 9.42 14.80 10.94
C LEU A 96 9.67 14.30 12.36
N GLU A 97 10.12 15.19 13.22
CA GLU A 97 10.27 14.98 14.65
C GLU A 97 9.31 15.92 15.40
N ARG A 98 8.88 15.54 16.60
CA ARG A 98 8.07 16.42 17.46
C ARG A 98 8.92 17.60 17.92
N GLU A 99 8.36 18.81 17.86
CA GLU A 99 9.00 19.96 18.51
C GLU A 99 8.91 19.82 20.04
N GLU A 100 9.99 20.10 20.76
CA GLU A 100 10.03 19.96 22.23
C GLU A 100 9.01 20.85 22.95
N SER A 101 8.67 21.99 22.36
CA SER A 101 7.68 22.94 22.88
C SER A 101 6.23 22.54 22.57
N PHE A 102 6.00 21.52 21.74
CA PHE A 102 4.67 21.10 21.32
C PHE A 102 4.13 20.01 22.25
N THR A 103 3.15 20.38 23.08
CA THR A 103 2.59 19.55 24.15
C THR A 103 1.28 18.85 23.79
N ASP A 104 0.66 19.19 22.66
CA ASP A 104 -0.62 18.59 22.29
C ASP A 104 -0.44 17.13 21.84
N GLU A 105 -1.43 16.29 22.16
CA GLU A 105 -1.42 14.87 21.80
C GLU A 105 -1.57 14.67 20.29
N GLU A 106 -2.39 15.51 19.65
CA GLU A 106 -2.65 15.46 18.21
C GLU A 106 -1.91 16.57 17.47
N PHE A 107 -1.27 16.21 16.35
CA PHE A 107 -0.60 17.19 15.52
C PHE A 107 -1.57 17.84 14.53
N PRO A 108 -1.58 19.18 14.40
CA PRO A 108 -2.36 19.86 13.37
C PRO A 108 -1.96 19.40 11.97
N GLU A 109 -2.90 19.50 11.03
CA GLU A 109 -2.60 19.22 9.62
C GLU A 109 -1.51 20.17 9.09
N PRO A 110 -0.63 19.69 8.19
CA PRO A 110 0.32 20.55 7.49
C PRO A 110 -0.40 21.62 6.67
N GLU A 111 0.07 22.85 6.78
CA GLU A 111 -0.46 23.99 6.03
C GLU A 111 0.38 24.18 4.75
N VAL A 112 -0.27 24.09 3.60
CA VAL A 112 0.39 24.26 2.30
C VAL A 112 0.19 25.71 1.85
N VAL A 113 1.28 26.47 1.85
CA VAL A 113 1.32 27.83 1.30
C VAL A 113 1.93 27.75 -0.08
N ALA A 114 1.07 27.75 -1.09
CA ALA A 114 1.50 27.83 -2.46
C ALA A 114 0.42 28.50 -3.30
N SER A 115 0.85 29.45 -4.11
CA SER A 115 -0.03 30.18 -5.02
C SER A 115 0.55 30.01 -6.42
N ILE A 116 -0.26 29.49 -7.35
CA ILE A 116 0.11 29.30 -8.75
C ILE A 116 -0.77 30.21 -9.61
N VAL A 117 -0.17 31.02 -10.47
CA VAL A 117 -0.83 31.83 -11.49
C VAL A 117 -0.34 31.37 -12.85
N GLY A 118 -1.02 30.41 -13.47
CA GLY A 118 -0.68 29.92 -14.80
C GLY A 118 -1.89 29.48 -15.61
N GLY A 119 -2.06 30.09 -16.80
CA GLY A 119 -2.92 29.64 -17.90
C GLY A 119 -4.38 30.12 -17.91
N VAL A 120 -4.65 31.37 -18.34
CA VAL A 120 -5.96 32.02 -18.68
C VAL A 120 -7.05 32.01 -17.57
N ARG A 121 -6.95 31.16 -16.56
CA ARG A 121 -7.79 31.06 -15.38
C ARG A 121 -6.88 30.78 -14.19
N ARG A 122 -7.02 31.56 -13.11
CA ARG A 122 -6.37 31.36 -11.81
C ARG A 122 -6.45 29.89 -11.37
N GLY A 123 -5.39 29.12 -11.58
CA GLY A 123 -5.30 27.72 -11.13
C GLY A 123 -5.12 27.67 -9.62
N LYS A 124 -6.09 27.10 -8.89
CA LYS A 124 -5.94 26.88 -7.44
C LYS A 124 -5.24 25.54 -7.22
N ILE A 125 -4.23 25.51 -6.35
CA ILE A 125 -3.69 24.26 -5.84
C ILE A 125 -4.76 23.60 -4.99
N LYS A 126 -5.12 22.37 -5.33
CA LYS A 126 -6.07 21.57 -4.56
C LYS A 126 -5.29 20.57 -3.72
N LYS A 127 -5.35 20.71 -2.39
CA LYS A 127 -4.90 19.67 -1.47
C LYS A 127 -5.74 18.42 -1.76
N THR A 128 -5.10 17.40 -2.32
CA THR A 128 -5.74 16.11 -2.56
C THR A 128 -5.26 15.17 -1.48
N GLU A 129 -6.10 14.93 -0.49
CA GLU A 129 -5.83 13.92 0.52
C GLU A 129 -6.25 12.56 -0.02
N TYR A 130 -5.28 11.67 -0.17
CA TYR A 130 -5.52 10.28 -0.49
C TYR A 130 -5.74 9.53 0.83
N TYR A 131 -7.00 9.48 1.28
CA TYR A 131 -7.40 8.53 2.31
C TYR A 131 -7.92 7.26 1.62
N PRO A 132 -7.11 6.20 1.47
CA PRO A 132 -7.56 4.98 0.82
C PRO A 132 -8.78 4.36 1.51
N PHE A 133 -8.94 4.58 2.83
CA PHE A 133 -10.00 3.97 3.63
C PHE A 133 -11.01 4.95 4.25
N ALA A 134 -10.78 6.27 4.20
CA ALA A 134 -11.67 7.23 4.86
C ALA A 134 -12.77 7.81 3.94
N SER A 135 -12.73 7.53 2.63
CA SER A 135 -13.76 8.03 1.72
C SER A 135 -15.11 7.34 1.99
N LYS A 136 -16.19 8.14 2.07
CA LYS A 136 -17.56 7.64 2.22
C LYS A 136 -17.92 6.52 1.22
N PRO A 137 -17.54 6.58 -0.08
CA PRO A 137 -17.85 5.49 -1.00
C PRO A 137 -17.12 4.18 -0.68
N VAL A 138 -15.86 4.23 -0.22
CA VAL A 138 -15.10 3.02 0.15
C VAL A 138 -15.73 2.32 1.36
N ARG A 139 -16.29 3.08 2.32
CA ARG A 139 -17.03 2.49 3.46
C ARG A 139 -18.28 1.75 3.02
N TRP A 140 -19.01 2.26 2.03
CA TRP A 140 -20.18 1.58 1.46
C TRP A 140 -19.78 0.29 0.75
N VAL A 141 -18.70 0.31 -0.03
CA VAL A 141 -18.19 -0.89 -0.70
C VAL A 141 -17.76 -1.94 0.32
N LEU A 142 -17.04 -1.52 1.37
CA LEU A 142 -16.60 -2.43 2.43
C LEU A 142 -17.78 -3.03 3.20
N ALA A 143 -18.76 -2.19 3.56
CA ALA A 143 -19.98 -2.65 4.23
C ALA A 143 -20.78 -3.62 3.36
N LEU A 144 -20.90 -3.35 2.05
CA LEU A 144 -21.53 -4.25 1.10
C LEU A 144 -20.78 -5.59 1.05
N LEU A 145 -19.45 -5.56 0.98
CA LEU A 145 -18.62 -6.77 0.90
C LEU A 145 -18.80 -7.64 2.16
N VAL A 146 -18.80 -7.01 3.34
CA VAL A 146 -19.09 -7.68 4.63
C VAL A 146 -20.51 -8.23 4.67
N MET A 147 -21.49 -7.50 4.14
CA MET A 147 -22.87 -7.97 4.09
C MET A 147 -23.01 -9.19 3.16
N VAL A 148 -22.40 -9.15 1.98
CA VAL A 148 -22.42 -10.28 1.02
C VAL A 148 -21.75 -11.51 1.64
N SER A 149 -20.60 -11.35 2.29
CA SER A 149 -19.92 -12.48 2.94
C SER A 149 -20.73 -13.06 4.10
N ALA A 150 -21.39 -12.22 4.90
CA ALA A 150 -22.28 -12.66 5.97
C ALA A 150 -23.50 -13.42 5.42
N VAL A 151 -24.14 -12.90 4.36
CA VAL A 151 -25.28 -13.56 3.70
C VAL A 151 -24.85 -14.89 3.09
N GLN A 152 -23.70 -14.95 2.39
CA GLN A 152 -23.17 -16.20 1.85
C GLN A 152 -22.91 -17.23 2.95
N SER A 153 -22.27 -16.81 4.05
CA SER A 153 -22.02 -17.67 5.20
C SER A 153 -23.33 -18.22 5.77
N ILE A 154 -24.32 -17.35 6.03
CA ILE A 154 -25.62 -17.77 6.54
C ILE A 154 -26.30 -18.74 5.58
N LEU A 155 -26.32 -18.46 4.27
CA LEU A 155 -26.94 -19.35 3.27
C LEU A 155 -26.23 -20.71 3.19
N THR A 156 -24.90 -20.74 3.29
CA THR A 156 -24.13 -21.99 3.34
C THR A 156 -24.42 -22.79 4.61
N PHE A 157 -24.55 -22.14 5.76
CA PHE A 157 -24.85 -22.83 7.03
C PHE A 157 -26.32 -23.22 7.21
N THR A 158 -27.26 -22.48 6.60
CA THR A 158 -28.71 -22.73 6.72
C THR A 158 -29.27 -23.66 5.63
N ARG A 159 -28.53 -23.87 4.53
CA ARG A 159 -28.82 -24.98 3.62
C ARG A 159 -28.54 -26.30 4.34
N HIS A 160 -29.60 -26.90 4.87
CA HIS A 160 -29.65 -28.28 5.34
C HIS A 160 -29.33 -29.32 4.25
N ASP A 161 -29.14 -28.90 3.01
CA ASP A 161 -28.70 -29.72 1.88
C ASP A 161 -27.20 -29.55 1.57
N ALA A 162 -26.37 -29.36 2.60
CA ALA A 162 -25.00 -29.85 2.52
C ALA A 162 -25.06 -31.38 2.60
N THR A 163 -25.48 -32.01 1.49
CA THR A 163 -24.90 -33.31 1.17
C THR A 163 -23.41 -33.04 1.16
N ALA A 164 -22.74 -33.46 2.24
CA ALA A 164 -21.28 -33.54 2.27
C ALA A 164 -20.90 -34.11 0.91
N ALA A 165 -20.06 -33.37 0.15
CA ALA A 165 -19.61 -33.80 -1.16
C ALA A 165 -19.36 -35.31 -1.06
N PRO A 166 -20.09 -36.15 -1.83
CA PRO A 166 -20.06 -37.58 -1.60
C PRO A 166 -18.59 -37.96 -1.57
N LEU A 167 -18.13 -38.41 -0.41
CA LEU A 167 -16.83 -39.02 -0.31
C LEU A 167 -16.91 -40.11 -1.36
N ASP A 168 -16.16 -39.94 -2.44
CA ASP A 168 -16.10 -40.91 -3.52
C ASP A 168 -15.45 -42.13 -2.84
N CYS A 169 -16.27 -42.97 -2.23
CA CYS A 169 -15.87 -44.12 -1.44
C CYS A 169 -15.22 -45.05 -2.46
N ALA A 170 -13.91 -44.87 -2.63
CA ALA A 170 -13.14 -45.62 -3.60
C ALA A 170 -13.23 -47.09 -3.19
N THR A 171 -13.95 -47.87 -3.99
CA THR A 171 -14.09 -49.31 -3.78
C THR A 171 -12.83 -49.97 -4.31
N GLY A 172 -11.97 -50.47 -3.42
CA GLY A 172 -10.71 -51.09 -3.81
C GLY A 172 -9.89 -51.59 -2.62
N THR A 173 -9.07 -52.62 -2.85
CA THR A 173 -8.15 -53.17 -1.84
C THR A 173 -6.85 -52.38 -1.87
N LEU A 174 -6.58 -51.60 -0.82
CA LEU A 174 -5.34 -50.84 -0.68
C LEU A 174 -4.36 -51.60 0.21
N THR A 175 -3.36 -52.25 -0.41
CA THR A 175 -2.30 -52.95 0.31
C THR A 175 -1.18 -51.98 0.68
N LEU A 176 -1.05 -51.65 1.97
CA LEU A 176 -0.06 -50.70 2.47
C LEU A 176 1.12 -51.46 3.11
N SER A 177 2.22 -51.67 2.38
CA SER A 177 3.44 -52.22 2.98
C SER A 177 4.21 -51.12 3.70
N GLY A 178 4.34 -51.23 5.02
CA GLY A 178 5.02 -50.23 5.84
C GLY A 178 5.46 -50.76 7.21
N SER A 179 6.14 -49.89 7.96
CA SER A 179 6.69 -50.21 9.28
C SER A 179 5.59 -50.53 10.30
N THR A 180 5.77 -51.61 11.07
CA THR A 180 4.82 -52.10 12.10
C THR A 180 4.49 -51.06 13.18
N ALA A 181 5.31 -50.02 13.32
CA ALA A 181 5.12 -48.90 14.25
C ALA A 181 3.82 -48.10 14.01
N PHE A 182 3.25 -48.12 12.80
CA PHE A 182 2.04 -47.36 12.45
C PHE A 182 0.76 -48.20 12.45
N ALA A 183 0.85 -49.49 12.75
CA ALA A 183 -0.30 -50.40 12.78
C ALA A 183 -1.49 -49.90 13.63
N PRO A 184 -1.31 -49.38 14.87
CA PRO A 184 -2.46 -48.95 15.67
C PRO A 184 -3.15 -47.70 15.11
N VAL A 185 -2.39 -46.79 14.47
CA VAL A 185 -2.94 -45.57 13.87
C VAL A 185 -3.74 -45.90 12.61
N LEU A 186 -3.22 -46.82 11.79
CA LEU A 186 -3.89 -47.28 10.58
C LEU A 186 -5.17 -48.07 10.88
N GLN A 187 -5.17 -48.87 11.95
CA GLN A 187 -6.36 -49.60 12.36
C GLN A 187 -7.49 -48.66 12.82
N GLU A 188 -7.15 -47.58 13.51
CA GLU A 188 -8.14 -46.57 13.93
C GLU A 188 -8.65 -45.77 12.73
N ALA A 189 -7.77 -45.38 11.81
CA ALA A 189 -8.16 -44.72 10.56
C ALA A 189 -9.08 -45.60 9.70
N ALA A 190 -8.79 -46.90 9.58
CA ALA A 190 -9.61 -47.85 8.84
C ALA A 190 -11.00 -48.04 9.49
N LYS A 191 -11.08 -48.11 10.82
CA LYS A 191 -12.37 -48.18 11.54
C LYS A 191 -13.21 -46.92 11.32
N GLN A 192 -12.58 -45.74 11.36
CA GLN A 192 -13.27 -44.48 11.09
C GLN A 192 -13.76 -44.41 9.64
N TYR A 193 -12.93 -44.84 8.68
CA TYR A 193 -13.31 -44.87 7.27
C TYR A 193 -14.46 -45.85 6.99
N HIS A 194 -14.47 -47.04 7.62
CA HIS A 194 -15.56 -48.00 7.49
C HIS A 194 -16.88 -47.52 8.09
N ARG A 195 -16.84 -46.74 9.18
CA ARG A 195 -18.05 -46.09 9.73
C ARG A 195 -18.66 -45.07 8.75
N THR A 196 -17.84 -44.48 7.90
CA THR A 196 -18.25 -43.47 6.92
C THR A 196 -18.63 -44.09 5.56
N CYS A 197 -18.01 -45.21 5.17
CA CYS A 197 -18.26 -45.95 3.93
C CYS A 197 -18.44 -47.46 4.24
N PRO A 198 -19.68 -47.95 4.45
CA PRO A 198 -19.93 -49.34 4.85
C PRO A 198 -19.53 -50.37 3.79
N ASP A 199 -19.48 -49.98 2.51
CA ASP A 199 -19.11 -50.85 1.37
C ASP A 199 -17.59 -50.91 1.12
N ALA A 200 -16.78 -50.16 1.88
CA ALA A 200 -15.32 -50.18 1.78
C ALA A 200 -14.73 -51.22 2.76
N PHE A 201 -14.10 -52.25 2.22
CA PHE A 201 -13.41 -53.30 2.99
C PHE A 201 -11.90 -53.18 2.82
N MET A 202 -11.18 -52.87 3.91
CA MET A 202 -9.72 -52.89 3.97
C MET A 202 -9.27 -54.12 4.78
N PRO A 203 -8.91 -55.25 4.13
CA PRO A 203 -8.36 -56.40 4.85
C PRO A 203 -6.97 -56.05 5.40
N ILE A 204 -6.86 -55.85 6.71
CA ILE A 204 -5.58 -55.79 7.42
C ILE A 204 -5.24 -57.23 7.84
N THR A 205 -4.42 -57.92 7.06
CA THR A 205 -3.86 -59.23 7.44
C THR A 205 -2.51 -59.04 8.15
N ASN A 206 -2.08 -60.01 8.94
CA ASN A 206 -0.79 -59.96 9.63
C ASN A 206 0.41 -59.84 8.65
N ASP A 207 0.19 -60.22 7.40
CA ASP A 207 1.19 -60.20 6.32
C ASP A 207 1.33 -58.80 5.67
N THR A 208 0.46 -57.84 6.02
CA THR A 208 0.51 -56.46 5.50
C THR A 208 1.78 -55.72 5.93
N PHE A 209 2.42 -56.17 7.02
CA PHE A 209 3.60 -55.52 7.61
C PHE A 209 4.86 -56.39 7.51
N HIS A 210 5.17 -56.94 6.32
CA HIS A 210 6.49 -57.49 6.06
C HIS A 210 7.46 -56.38 5.65
N GLY A 211 8.38 -56.05 6.56
CA GLY A 211 9.56 -55.24 6.22
C GLY A 211 10.46 -56.02 5.26
N SER A 212 10.71 -55.45 4.08
CA SER A 212 11.66 -56.00 3.11
C SER A 212 13.05 -56.12 3.74
N VAL A 213 13.54 -57.35 3.90
CA VAL A 213 14.97 -57.64 3.90
C VAL A 213 15.26 -58.52 2.69
N SER A 214 15.84 -57.88 1.67
CA SER A 214 16.43 -58.42 0.43
C SER A 214 15.51 -59.20 -0.53
#